data_AF-A0A2M7WIA1-F1
#
_entry.id   AF-A0A2M7WIA1-F1
#
_cell.length_a   1.000
_cell.length_b   1.000
_cell.length_c   1.000
_cell.angle_alpha   90.00
_cell.angle_beta   90.00
_cell.angle_gamma   90.00
#
_symmetry.space_group_name_H-M   'P 1'
#
loop_
_entity.id
_entity.type
_entity.pdbx_description
1 polymer ?
#
loop_
_entity_poly.entity_id
_entity_poly.type
_entity_poly.pdbx_seq_one_letter_code
_entity_poly.pdbx_strand_id
1 'polypeptide(L)'
;MARFGKGERAQKFSREFSDEPPFQSGGSSGLGWPRRFKWNTINNSLGKKLNNRNAALSAKTSDIKQTRRLVDFCGRTITYLRVSLTQKCNLRCGYCFGSVDKNQIDKREMTNTEILRLIQSFVSLGINKVRFTGGEPLLRRAIADLVKGTSALPGISIVGLTTNGLLLNNFLPALVNAGLNRINISLDSLDRDAFRRITGIDGFQRVLTGIENAENSGAFPWVKINTVVMRGINDSEIPRFAEWALSHRIDIRFIEFMPTENSGWDKDLFMAESEIREKIGLALEEEVAKGDNNGPARRFRFRDYPGRVSFISAASRSFCNQCNRLRLTSRGDVFGCLFQNNRAGLKKLLEIAATGDDISEHIVKVIARPGFRRPPGEVSITEYEPYMQAVGG
;
A
#
# COMPACT_ATOMS: atom_id res chain seq x y z
N MET A 1 -21.15 3.87 53.72
CA MET A 1 -22.28 4.78 54.02
C MET A 1 -22.28 5.90 53.00
N ALA A 2 -23.45 6.23 52.44
CA ALA A 2 -23.93 7.55 51.98
C ALA A 2 -23.08 8.39 50.97
N ARG A 3 -23.66 9.06 49.96
CA ARG A 3 -25.08 9.17 49.52
C ARG A 3 -25.17 9.54 48.03
N PHE A 4 -26.33 9.28 47.43
CA PHE A 4 -26.66 9.58 46.03
C PHE A 4 -26.94 11.06 45.76
N GLY A 5 -26.83 11.46 44.49
CA GLY A 5 -27.45 12.67 43.93
C GLY A 5 -27.86 12.47 42.46
N LYS A 6 -29.11 12.08 42.20
CA LYS A 6 -29.73 12.14 40.86
C LYS A 6 -30.52 13.44 40.71
N GLY A 7 -30.62 13.96 39.49
CA GLY A 7 -31.53 15.05 39.14
C GLY A 7 -31.86 15.07 37.64
N GLU A 8 -32.98 14.47 37.26
CA GLU A 8 -33.59 14.60 35.93
C GLU A 8 -34.69 15.67 35.93
N ARG A 9 -34.83 16.42 34.82
CA ARG A 9 -36.03 17.09 34.27
C ARG A 9 -35.58 18.11 33.19
N ALA A 10 -36.32 18.44 32.13
CA ALA A 10 -37.40 17.74 31.42
C ALA A 10 -37.67 18.38 30.04
N GLN A 11 -38.06 17.56 29.07
CA GLN A 11 -39.01 17.77 27.96
C GLN A 11 -39.15 19.10 27.16
N LYS A 12 -39.23 18.88 25.83
CA LYS A 12 -40.10 19.53 24.81
C LYS A 12 -39.81 20.97 24.36
N PHE A 13 -39.61 21.11 23.04
CA PHE A 13 -40.55 21.83 22.16
C PHE A 13 -40.59 21.16 20.76
N SER A 14 -41.57 21.51 19.93
CA SER A 14 -42.05 20.68 18.80
C SER A 14 -42.44 21.50 17.55
N ARG A 15 -42.36 20.87 16.36
CA ARG A 15 -43.07 21.24 15.09
C ARG A 15 -42.59 22.56 14.45
N GLU A 16 -42.80 22.90 13.16
CA GLU A 16 -43.36 22.25 11.94
C GLU A 16 -42.83 23.01 10.68
N PHE A 17 -43.37 22.74 9.47
CA PHE A 17 -43.14 23.40 8.16
C PHE A 17 -41.78 23.08 7.47
N SER A 18 -41.65 22.55 6.25
CA SER A 18 -42.43 22.43 4.99
C SER A 18 -41.98 23.34 3.84
N ASP A 19 -42.18 22.81 2.62
CA ASP A 19 -42.28 23.49 1.31
C ASP A 19 -41.00 23.74 0.47
N GLU A 20 -40.81 22.86 -0.53
CA GLU A 20 -40.13 23.14 -1.80
C GLU A 20 -41.04 23.92 -2.77
N PRO A 21 -40.48 24.65 -3.75
CA PRO A 21 -41.15 24.93 -5.01
C PRO A 21 -40.44 24.31 -6.24
N PRO A 22 -41.18 23.81 -7.25
CA PRO A 22 -40.60 23.17 -8.44
C PRO A 22 -40.26 24.18 -9.55
N PHE A 23 -39.45 23.77 -10.53
CA PHE A 23 -39.25 24.54 -11.77
C PHE A 23 -39.61 23.72 -13.02
N GLN A 24 -40.39 24.32 -13.93
CA GLN A 24 -40.99 23.63 -15.09
C GLN A 24 -40.14 23.70 -16.37
N SER A 25 -40.47 22.78 -17.28
CA SER A 25 -39.99 22.69 -18.66
C SER A 25 -40.47 23.82 -19.57
N GLY A 26 -39.63 24.22 -20.52
CA GLY A 26 -40.03 25.00 -21.70
C GLY A 26 -39.34 24.45 -22.95
N GLY A 27 -40.10 24.29 -24.03
CA GLY A 27 -39.58 23.88 -25.35
C GLY A 27 -40.23 24.69 -26.46
N SER A 28 -39.56 24.79 -27.61
CA SER A 28 -40.10 25.46 -28.80
C SER A 28 -39.56 24.87 -30.10
N SER A 29 -40.44 24.86 -31.11
CA SER A 29 -40.21 24.63 -32.54
C SER A 29 -39.11 25.54 -33.14
N GLY A 30 -38.52 25.27 -34.31
CA GLY A 30 -38.83 24.28 -35.35
C GLY A 30 -38.99 24.96 -36.72
N LEU A 31 -38.07 24.64 -37.65
CA LEU A 31 -37.98 24.96 -39.11
C LEU A 31 -36.68 24.30 -39.62
N GLY A 32 -36.43 23.98 -40.89
CA GLY A 32 -37.21 23.99 -42.13
C GLY A 32 -36.45 23.22 -43.24
N TRP A 33 -37.01 23.05 -44.45
CA TRP A 33 -36.35 22.39 -45.61
C TRP A 33 -36.50 23.23 -46.90
N PRO A 34 -35.60 23.06 -47.90
CA PRO A 34 -36.08 22.42 -49.13
C PRO A 34 -35.09 21.52 -49.94
N ARG A 35 -35.61 20.36 -50.34
CA ARG A 35 -35.57 19.73 -51.69
C ARG A 35 -34.28 19.16 -52.33
N ARG A 36 -34.31 17.82 -52.43
CA ARG A 36 -34.12 16.96 -53.64
C ARG A 36 -32.84 17.09 -54.50
N PHE A 37 -32.10 15.98 -54.53
CA PHE A 37 -31.66 15.36 -55.80
C PHE A 37 -31.98 13.86 -55.79
N LYS A 38 -32.41 13.30 -56.92
CA LYS A 38 -32.61 11.85 -57.13
C LYS A 38 -31.40 11.29 -57.88
N TRP A 39 -30.96 10.07 -57.54
CA TRP A 39 -30.40 9.12 -58.50
C TRP A 39 -30.86 7.71 -58.16
N ASN A 40 -31.29 6.97 -59.18
CA ASN A 40 -31.72 5.57 -59.07
C ASN A 40 -30.52 4.62 -59.25
N THR A 41 -30.57 3.51 -58.52
CA THR A 41 -30.19 2.13 -58.93
C THR A 41 -29.01 1.91 -59.89
N ILE A 42 -27.98 1.16 -59.44
CA ILE A 42 -27.47 -0.07 -60.11
C ILE A 42 -26.35 -0.77 -59.28
N ASN A 43 -26.44 -2.11 -59.21
CA ASN A 43 -25.41 -3.12 -58.91
C ASN A 43 -24.53 -3.07 -57.63
N ASN A 44 -25.14 -3.44 -56.51
CA ASN A 44 -25.08 -4.82 -55.99
C ASN A 44 -23.83 -5.70 -56.29
N SER A 45 -22.62 -5.29 -55.86
CA SER A 45 -21.48 -6.22 -55.68
C SER A 45 -20.63 -5.96 -54.42
N LEU A 46 -20.77 -4.78 -53.79
CA LEU A 46 -20.01 -4.39 -52.60
C LEU A 46 -20.60 -4.89 -51.27
N GLY A 47 -21.91 -5.15 -51.21
CA GLY A 47 -22.60 -5.51 -49.97
C GLY A 47 -22.13 -6.81 -49.29
N LYS A 48 -21.68 -7.82 -50.06
CA LYS A 48 -21.18 -9.08 -49.51
C LYS A 48 -19.72 -9.03 -49.03
N LYS A 49 -18.91 -8.06 -49.46
CA LYS A 49 -17.52 -7.88 -48.96
C LYS A 49 -17.43 -6.98 -47.72
N LEU A 50 -18.44 -6.16 -47.44
CA LEU A 50 -18.52 -5.33 -46.24
C LEU A 50 -19.01 -6.11 -45.00
N ASN A 51 -20.01 -6.99 -45.13
CA ASN A 51 -20.49 -7.79 -43.99
C ASN A 51 -19.44 -8.78 -43.45
N ASN A 52 -18.63 -9.41 -44.30
CA ASN A 52 -17.55 -10.30 -43.82
C ASN A 52 -16.36 -9.56 -43.20
N ARG A 53 -16.15 -8.26 -43.49
CA ARG A 53 -15.16 -7.45 -42.77
C ARG A 53 -15.67 -7.02 -41.40
N ASN A 54 -16.94 -6.64 -41.27
CA ASN A 54 -17.51 -6.29 -39.96
C ASN A 54 -17.66 -7.50 -39.03
N ALA A 55 -17.96 -8.70 -39.56
CA ALA A 55 -17.90 -9.94 -38.78
C ALA A 55 -16.48 -10.27 -38.32
N ALA A 56 -15.47 -10.13 -39.19
CA ALA A 56 -14.06 -10.38 -38.84
C ALA A 56 -13.43 -9.30 -37.91
N LEU A 57 -13.99 -8.08 -37.89
CA LEU A 57 -13.64 -7.03 -36.94
C LEU A 57 -14.33 -7.24 -35.58
N SER A 58 -15.58 -7.70 -35.58
CA SER A 58 -16.33 -8.08 -34.36
C SER A 58 -15.76 -9.35 -33.68
N ALA A 59 -15.21 -10.28 -34.46
CA ALA A 59 -14.58 -11.52 -33.98
C ALA A 59 -13.09 -11.38 -33.58
N LYS A 60 -12.52 -10.17 -33.60
CA LYS A 60 -11.17 -9.88 -33.07
C LYS A 60 -11.16 -8.99 -31.82
N THR A 61 -12.33 -8.57 -31.35
CA THR A 61 -12.52 -7.79 -30.11
C THR A 61 -12.63 -8.63 -28.83
N SER A 62 -12.33 -9.94 -28.89
CA SER A 62 -12.58 -10.89 -27.79
C SER A 62 -11.42 -11.13 -26.81
N ASP A 63 -10.22 -10.57 -27.01
CA ASP A 63 -9.06 -10.98 -26.17
C ASP A 63 -8.04 -9.89 -25.78
N ILE A 64 -8.45 -8.62 -25.78
CA ILE A 64 -7.80 -7.62 -24.91
C ILE A 64 -8.87 -6.93 -24.09
N LYS A 65 -9.17 -7.48 -22.91
CA LYS A 65 -9.79 -6.68 -21.83
C LYS A 65 -8.88 -5.49 -21.60
N GLN A 66 -9.32 -4.30 -22.02
CA GLN A 66 -8.70 -3.04 -21.63
C GLN A 66 -8.64 -3.02 -20.10
N THR A 67 -7.45 -3.21 -19.52
CA THR A 67 -7.29 -3.26 -18.07
C THR A 67 -7.64 -1.89 -17.50
N ARG A 68 -8.81 -1.82 -16.84
CA ARG A 68 -9.39 -0.59 -16.28
C ARG A 68 -8.43 -0.06 -15.22
N ARG A 69 -7.54 0.87 -15.59
CA ARG A 69 -6.51 1.39 -14.68
C ARG A 69 -7.16 2.09 -13.50
N LEU A 70 -6.74 1.74 -12.29
CA LEU A 70 -7.10 2.47 -11.09
C LEU A 70 -6.37 3.81 -11.06
N VAL A 71 -7.10 4.90 -11.27
CA VAL A 71 -6.58 6.27 -11.28
C VAL A 71 -7.27 7.06 -10.16
N ASP A 72 -6.51 7.89 -9.45
CA ASP A 72 -7.05 8.75 -8.40
C ASP A 72 -7.49 10.14 -8.92
N PHE A 73 -8.07 10.94 -8.03
CA PHE A 73 -8.50 12.31 -8.34
C PHE A 73 -7.39 13.21 -8.92
N CYS A 74 -6.11 12.93 -8.63
CA CYS A 74 -4.96 13.69 -9.11
C CYS A 74 -4.32 13.09 -10.37
N GLY A 75 -4.98 12.14 -11.05
CA GLY A 75 -4.47 11.48 -12.25
C GLY A 75 -3.36 10.44 -12.00
N ARG A 76 -3.04 10.12 -10.74
CA ARG A 76 -1.98 9.14 -10.42
C ARG A 76 -2.51 7.73 -10.65
N THR A 77 -1.81 6.95 -11.48
CA THR A 77 -2.11 5.52 -11.66
C THR A 77 -1.65 4.73 -10.43
N ILE A 78 -2.54 3.92 -9.88
CA ILE A 78 -2.30 3.09 -8.71
C ILE A 78 -1.99 1.67 -9.18
N THR A 79 -0.81 1.17 -8.81
CA THR A 79 -0.33 -0.17 -9.21
C THR A 79 0.02 -1.07 -8.01
N TYR A 80 0.07 -0.49 -6.79
CA TYR A 80 0.63 -1.14 -5.61
C TYR A 80 -0.35 -1.15 -4.41
N LEU A 81 -0.81 -2.35 -4.03
CA LEU A 81 -1.60 -2.58 -2.83
C LEU A 81 -0.74 -3.13 -1.67
N ARG A 82 -0.80 -2.51 -0.49
CA ARG A 82 -0.23 -3.05 0.77
C ARG A 82 -1.36 -3.59 1.65
N VAL A 83 -1.34 -4.89 1.95
CA VAL A 83 -2.38 -5.60 2.68
C VAL A 83 -1.90 -5.97 4.08
N SER A 84 -2.52 -5.40 5.10
CA SER A 84 -2.33 -5.75 6.50
C SER A 84 -3.14 -7.00 6.84
N LEU A 85 -2.46 -8.10 7.20
CA LEU A 85 -3.09 -9.41 7.42
C LEU A 85 -3.61 -9.63 8.85
N THR A 86 -3.02 -8.93 9.82
CA THR A 86 -3.39 -8.99 11.23
C THR A 86 -2.88 -7.75 11.97
N GLN A 87 -3.50 -7.37 13.09
CA GLN A 87 -2.97 -6.37 14.02
C GLN A 87 -1.95 -6.97 15.01
N LYS A 88 -1.90 -8.30 15.14
CA LYS A 88 -1.03 -8.98 16.11
C LYS A 88 0.44 -8.83 15.73
N CYS A 89 1.29 -8.63 16.73
CA CYS A 89 2.74 -8.63 16.57
C CYS A 89 3.42 -9.41 17.71
N ASN A 90 4.52 -10.09 17.39
CA ASN A 90 5.39 -10.80 18.33
C ASN A 90 6.56 -9.94 18.84
N LEU A 91 6.69 -8.69 18.36
CA LEU A 91 7.57 -7.66 18.92
C LEU A 91 6.79 -6.59 19.69
N ARG A 92 7.52 -5.75 20.41
CA ARG A 92 7.00 -4.64 21.25
C ARG A 92 7.75 -3.34 20.95
N CYS A 93 8.05 -3.07 19.67
CA CYS A 93 8.96 -1.99 19.29
C CYS A 93 8.49 -0.63 19.81
N GLY A 94 9.33 0.10 20.54
CA GLY A 94 8.92 1.32 21.26
C GLY A 94 8.19 2.35 20.38
N TYR A 95 8.73 2.63 19.18
CA TYR A 95 8.18 3.60 18.24
C TYR A 95 6.90 3.16 17.50
N CYS A 96 6.52 1.87 17.57
CA CYS A 96 5.46 1.28 16.76
C CYS A 96 4.34 0.66 17.61
N PHE A 97 4.70 -0.02 18.70
CA PHE A 97 3.76 -0.72 19.58
C PHE A 97 3.27 0.17 20.74
N GLY A 98 3.96 1.28 21.05
CA GLY A 98 3.51 2.26 22.04
C GLY A 98 2.12 2.84 21.75
N SER A 99 1.75 2.92 20.46
CA SER A 99 0.46 3.43 19.99
C SER A 99 -0.67 2.40 19.92
N VAL A 100 -0.44 1.13 20.32
CA VAL A 100 -1.44 0.06 20.21
C VAL A 100 -2.00 -0.31 21.58
N ASP A 101 -3.27 0.05 21.83
CA ASP A 101 -4.02 -0.46 22.98
C ASP A 101 -4.20 -1.98 22.87
N LYS A 102 -3.53 -2.71 23.76
CA LYS A 102 -3.55 -4.18 23.84
C LYS A 102 -4.95 -4.74 24.05
N ASN A 103 -5.87 -3.96 24.62
CA ASN A 103 -7.25 -4.37 24.89
C ASN A 103 -8.17 -4.18 23.67
N GLN A 104 -7.72 -3.50 22.61
CA GLN A 104 -8.52 -3.16 21.43
C GLN A 104 -8.11 -3.88 20.13
N ILE A 105 -7.40 -5.02 20.22
CA ILE A 105 -7.19 -5.89 19.05
C ILE A 105 -8.55 -6.45 18.60
N ASP A 106 -9.13 -5.81 17.58
CA ASP A 106 -10.47 -6.12 17.07
C ASP A 106 -10.50 -7.55 16.52
N LYS A 107 -11.41 -8.38 17.03
CA LYS A 107 -11.55 -9.78 16.65
C LYS A 107 -12.05 -9.97 15.21
N ARG A 108 -12.50 -8.92 14.52
CA ARG A 108 -13.14 -8.97 13.19
C ARG A 108 -12.18 -8.81 12.01
N GLU A 109 -10.96 -9.31 12.14
CA GLU A 109 -10.04 -9.45 10.99
C GLU A 109 -10.73 -10.20 9.83
N MET A 110 -10.44 -9.80 8.60
CA MET A 110 -10.90 -10.52 7.41
C MET A 110 -10.34 -11.94 7.39
N THR A 111 -11.09 -12.88 6.83
CA THR A 111 -10.68 -14.25 6.47
C THR A 111 -9.73 -14.26 5.27
N ASN A 112 -9.05 -15.39 5.02
CA ASN A 112 -8.16 -15.50 3.86
C ASN A 112 -8.94 -15.38 2.53
N THR A 113 -10.18 -15.87 2.49
CA THR A 113 -11.09 -15.79 1.34
C THR A 113 -11.49 -14.35 1.02
N GLU A 114 -11.89 -13.56 2.04
CA GLU A 114 -12.20 -12.14 1.88
C GLU A 114 -10.97 -11.34 1.39
N ILE A 115 -9.80 -11.62 1.94
CA ILE A 115 -8.53 -10.99 1.52
C ILE A 115 -8.25 -11.27 0.05
N LEU A 116 -8.33 -12.54 -0.40
CA LEU A 116 -8.11 -12.90 -1.80
C LEU A 116 -9.16 -12.29 -2.74
N ARG A 117 -10.44 -12.26 -2.34
CA ARG A 117 -11.53 -11.63 -3.12
C ARG A 117 -11.28 -10.12 -3.31
N LEU A 118 -10.85 -9.41 -2.27
CA LEU A 118 -10.45 -8.00 -2.41
C LEU A 118 -9.23 -7.82 -3.31
N ILE A 119 -8.18 -8.63 -3.12
CA ILE A 119 -6.97 -8.56 -3.95
C ILE A 119 -7.34 -8.79 -5.43
N GLN A 120 -8.19 -9.76 -5.73
CA GLN A 120 -8.68 -10.02 -7.10
C GLN A 120 -9.40 -8.79 -7.70
N SER A 121 -10.29 -8.13 -6.93
CA SER A 121 -10.97 -6.90 -7.36
C SER A 121 -10.02 -5.70 -7.53
N PHE A 122 -8.88 -5.68 -6.83
CA PHE A 122 -7.83 -4.69 -7.03
C PHE A 122 -6.96 -5.01 -8.26
N VAL A 123 -6.66 -6.29 -8.51
CA VAL A 123 -5.86 -6.75 -9.65
C VAL A 123 -6.61 -6.56 -10.98
N SER A 124 -7.93 -6.77 -11.01
CA SER A 124 -8.75 -6.44 -12.20
C SER A 124 -8.72 -4.96 -12.57
N LEU A 125 -8.37 -4.09 -11.61
CA LEU A 125 -8.17 -2.65 -11.78
C LEU A 125 -6.70 -2.25 -12.07
N GLY A 126 -5.84 -3.20 -12.43
CA GLY A 126 -4.45 -2.95 -12.83
C GLY A 126 -3.43 -2.88 -11.69
N ILE A 127 -3.79 -3.27 -10.45
CA ILE A 127 -2.79 -3.54 -9.41
C ILE A 127 -1.94 -4.74 -9.85
N ASN A 128 -0.64 -4.52 -10.03
CA ASN A 128 0.32 -5.53 -10.50
C ASN A 128 1.29 -5.98 -9.39
N LYS A 129 1.14 -5.40 -8.18
CA LYS A 129 2.07 -5.51 -7.07
C LYS A 129 1.30 -5.52 -5.75
N VAL A 130 1.38 -6.63 -5.03
CA VAL A 130 0.77 -6.81 -3.71
C VAL A 130 1.86 -7.00 -2.67
N ARG A 131 1.70 -6.41 -1.49
CA ARG A 131 2.60 -6.65 -0.35
C ARG A 131 1.84 -6.97 0.93
N PHE A 132 2.13 -8.13 1.49
CA PHE A 132 1.66 -8.54 2.80
C PHE A 132 2.46 -7.89 3.93
N THR A 133 1.74 -7.45 4.96
CA THR A 133 2.24 -6.78 6.17
C THR A 133 1.25 -7.07 7.32
N GLY A 134 1.34 -6.38 8.45
CA GLY A 134 0.40 -6.48 9.56
C GLY A 134 0.83 -5.58 10.70
N GLY A 135 0.65 -6.06 11.93
CA GLY A 135 1.78 -6.17 12.85
C GLY A 135 2.82 -7.12 12.24
N GLU A 136 2.84 -8.39 12.65
CA GLU A 136 3.69 -9.42 12.02
C GLU A 136 2.86 -10.37 11.13
N PRO A 137 2.99 -10.31 9.79
CA PRO A 137 2.22 -11.18 8.89
C PRO A 137 2.49 -12.68 9.07
N LEU A 138 3.67 -13.10 9.53
CA LEU A 138 3.96 -14.53 9.76
C LEU A 138 3.19 -15.15 10.94
N LEU A 139 2.44 -14.34 11.71
CA LEU A 139 1.45 -14.84 12.67
C LEU A 139 0.11 -15.23 12.01
N ARG A 140 -0.08 -14.92 10.72
CA ARG A 140 -1.30 -15.25 9.98
C ARG A 140 -1.28 -16.73 9.56
N ARG A 141 -2.27 -17.49 10.04
CA ARG A 141 -2.50 -18.89 9.60
C ARG A 141 -2.67 -18.94 8.07
N ALA A 142 -2.04 -19.95 7.44
CA ALA A 142 -2.14 -20.19 6.00
C ALA A 142 -1.69 -18.99 5.13
N ILE A 143 -0.66 -18.25 5.56
CA ILE A 143 -0.08 -17.16 4.74
C ILE A 143 0.52 -17.66 3.41
N ALA A 144 1.05 -18.88 3.36
CA ALA A 144 1.54 -19.47 2.12
C ALA A 144 0.40 -19.60 1.07
N ASP A 145 -0.81 -19.96 1.49
CA ASP A 145 -1.97 -20.04 0.61
C ASP A 145 -2.44 -18.66 0.11
N LEU A 146 -2.31 -17.61 0.94
CA LEU A 146 -2.53 -16.22 0.51
C LEU A 146 -1.51 -15.76 -0.54
N VAL A 147 -0.24 -16.12 -0.37
CA VAL A 147 0.82 -15.85 -1.34
C VAL A 147 0.54 -16.59 -2.64
N LYS A 148 0.22 -17.90 -2.57
CA LYS A 148 -0.10 -18.75 -3.73
C LYS A 148 -1.35 -18.28 -4.49
N GLY A 149 -2.42 -17.95 -3.76
CA GLY A 149 -3.64 -17.42 -4.34
C GLY A 149 -3.43 -16.06 -5.01
N THR A 150 -2.49 -15.25 -4.51
CA THR A 150 -2.16 -13.93 -5.10
C THR A 150 -1.18 -14.03 -6.26
N SER A 151 -0.16 -14.89 -6.19
CA SER A 151 0.83 -15.09 -7.26
C SER A 151 0.21 -15.71 -8.51
N ALA A 152 -0.86 -16.49 -8.36
CA ALA A 152 -1.64 -17.05 -9.45
C ALA A 152 -2.59 -16.05 -10.17
N LEU A 153 -2.75 -14.82 -9.68
CA LEU A 153 -3.65 -13.84 -10.31
C LEU A 153 -3.02 -13.23 -11.58
N PRO A 154 -3.71 -13.24 -12.73
CA PRO A 154 -3.21 -12.64 -13.96
C PRO A 154 -2.82 -11.16 -13.78
N GLY A 155 -1.64 -10.78 -14.26
CA GLY A 155 -1.12 -9.42 -14.16
C GLY A 155 -0.33 -9.11 -12.87
N ILE A 156 -0.33 -10.00 -11.88
CA ILE A 156 0.59 -9.88 -10.74
C ILE A 156 2.03 -10.15 -11.19
N SER A 157 2.89 -9.16 -10.97
CA SER A 157 4.34 -9.23 -11.22
C SER A 157 5.15 -9.34 -9.92
N ILE A 158 4.62 -8.80 -8.82
CA ILE A 158 5.30 -8.74 -7.53
C ILE A 158 4.36 -9.18 -6.41
N VAL A 159 4.75 -10.25 -5.71
CA VAL A 159 4.18 -10.62 -4.41
C VAL A 159 5.26 -10.41 -3.36
N GLY A 160 5.01 -9.44 -2.48
CA GLY A 160 5.95 -8.97 -1.48
C GLY A 160 5.55 -9.32 -0.04
N LEU A 161 6.54 -9.48 0.84
CA LEU A 161 6.35 -9.61 2.29
C LEU A 161 7.15 -8.53 3.03
N THR A 162 6.56 -7.92 4.05
CA THR A 162 7.29 -7.14 5.07
C THR A 162 7.08 -7.78 6.44
N THR A 163 8.16 -8.32 7.01
CA THR A 163 8.21 -9.06 8.28
C THR A 163 9.31 -8.50 9.19
N ASN A 164 9.25 -8.75 10.49
CA ASN A 164 10.37 -8.53 11.42
C ASN A 164 11.42 -9.67 11.42
N GLY A 165 11.22 -10.72 10.63
CA GLY A 165 12.22 -11.77 10.42
C GLY A 165 12.24 -12.88 11.48
N LEU A 166 11.69 -12.69 12.70
CA LEU A 166 11.81 -13.68 13.79
C LEU A 166 11.28 -15.08 13.45
N LEU A 167 10.28 -15.16 12.58
CA LEU A 167 9.66 -16.40 12.13
C LEU A 167 10.06 -16.78 10.70
N LEU A 168 10.82 -15.93 10.00
CA LEU A 168 11.04 -16.04 8.56
C LEU A 168 11.64 -17.38 8.17
N ASN A 169 12.67 -17.84 8.89
CA ASN A 169 13.34 -19.11 8.61
C ASN A 169 12.37 -20.30 8.50
N ASN A 170 11.34 -20.33 9.35
CA ASN A 170 10.37 -21.43 9.41
C ASN A 170 9.37 -21.41 8.25
N PHE A 171 9.11 -20.24 7.67
CA PHE A 171 8.11 -20.05 6.60
C PHE A 171 8.74 -19.85 5.21
N LEU A 172 10.02 -19.47 5.14
CA LEU A 172 10.69 -19.08 3.90
C LEU A 172 10.54 -20.10 2.76
N PRO A 173 10.79 -21.42 2.94
CA PRO A 173 10.63 -22.40 1.86
C PRO A 173 9.19 -22.45 1.34
N ALA A 174 8.19 -22.47 2.24
CA ALA A 174 6.79 -22.51 1.87
C ALA A 174 6.33 -21.23 1.15
N LEU A 175 6.85 -20.07 1.55
CA LEU A 175 6.56 -18.78 0.91
C LEU A 175 7.18 -18.66 -0.48
N VAL A 176 8.44 -19.10 -0.66
CA VAL A 176 9.11 -19.14 -1.96
C VAL A 176 8.38 -20.09 -2.91
N ASN A 177 8.04 -21.30 -2.46
CA ASN A 177 7.26 -22.27 -3.25
C ASN A 177 5.85 -21.78 -3.59
N ALA A 178 5.27 -20.88 -2.79
CA ALA A 178 4.01 -20.20 -3.07
C ALA A 178 4.14 -19.03 -4.08
N GLY A 179 5.36 -18.66 -4.51
CA GLY A 179 5.61 -17.57 -5.45
C GLY A 179 5.89 -16.22 -4.79
N LEU A 180 6.31 -16.17 -3.51
CA LEU A 180 6.84 -14.94 -2.91
C LEU A 180 8.13 -14.54 -3.63
N ASN A 181 8.16 -13.36 -4.25
CA ASN A 181 9.28 -12.94 -5.10
C ASN A 181 9.96 -11.64 -4.65
N ARG A 182 9.50 -10.98 -3.59
CA ARG A 182 10.18 -9.84 -2.94
C ARG A 182 10.04 -9.92 -1.42
N ILE A 183 11.14 -9.72 -0.70
CA ILE A 183 11.12 -9.65 0.76
C ILE A 183 11.64 -8.30 1.26
N ASN A 184 11.05 -7.83 2.36
CA ASN A 184 11.55 -6.74 3.18
C ASN A 184 11.55 -7.22 4.65
N ILE A 185 12.66 -7.02 5.35
CA ILE A 185 12.85 -7.44 6.73
C ILE A 185 13.16 -6.17 7.53
N SER A 186 12.40 -5.90 8.59
CA SER A 186 12.70 -4.78 9.49
C SER A 186 13.82 -5.18 10.45
N LEU A 187 14.93 -4.44 10.43
CA LEU A 187 16.06 -4.61 11.35
C LEU A 187 16.66 -3.23 11.64
N ASP A 188 16.40 -2.74 12.86
CA ASP A 188 16.78 -1.39 13.28
C ASP A 188 18.13 -1.34 14.02
N SER A 189 18.84 -2.46 14.17
CA SER A 189 20.16 -2.51 14.81
C SER A 189 20.94 -3.76 14.40
N LEU A 190 22.28 -3.66 14.31
CA LEU A 190 23.23 -4.76 14.17
C LEU A 190 23.92 -5.12 15.51
N ASP A 191 23.60 -4.39 16.58
CA ASP A 191 23.91 -4.76 17.96
C ASP A 191 22.74 -5.50 18.61
N ARG A 192 23.04 -6.57 19.36
CA ARG A 192 22.02 -7.43 19.96
C ARG A 192 21.27 -6.73 21.10
N ASP A 193 21.96 -5.92 21.89
CA ASP A 193 21.35 -5.24 23.04
C ASP A 193 20.52 -4.04 22.60
N ALA A 194 20.99 -3.25 21.63
CA ALA A 194 20.20 -2.23 20.96
C ALA A 194 18.99 -2.83 20.25
N PHE A 195 19.12 -3.95 19.51
CA PHE A 195 17.99 -4.69 18.96
C PHE A 195 16.96 -5.07 20.04
N ARG A 196 17.42 -5.60 21.19
CA ARG A 196 16.56 -5.99 22.31
C ARG A 196 15.88 -4.77 22.95
N ARG A 197 16.59 -3.65 23.14
CA ARG A 197 16.04 -2.38 23.64
C ARG A 197 14.97 -1.83 22.71
N ILE A 198 15.24 -1.79 21.40
CA ILE A 198 14.30 -1.25 20.40
C ILE A 198 13.05 -2.13 20.30
N THR A 199 13.21 -3.45 20.20
CA THR A 199 12.12 -4.38 19.84
C THR A 199 11.40 -5.02 21.04
N GLY A 200 11.99 -4.94 22.24
CA GLY A 200 11.50 -5.54 23.48
C GLY A 200 11.68 -7.06 23.59
N ILE A 201 12.38 -7.72 22.64
CA ILE A 201 12.56 -9.17 22.58
C ILE A 201 14.02 -9.51 22.24
N ASP A 202 14.58 -10.53 22.90
CA ASP A 202 15.86 -11.10 22.47
C ASP A 202 15.62 -12.11 21.34
N GLY A 203 16.02 -11.74 20.12
CA GLY A 203 15.80 -12.55 18.93
C GLY A 203 16.71 -12.20 17.74
N PHE A 204 17.73 -11.36 17.96
CA PHE A 204 18.62 -10.83 16.93
C PHE A 204 19.18 -11.92 16.01
N GLN A 205 19.78 -12.97 16.59
CA GLN A 205 20.38 -14.07 15.82
C GLN A 205 19.37 -14.79 14.92
N ARG A 206 18.11 -14.93 15.35
CA ARG A 206 17.04 -15.55 14.54
C ARG A 206 16.67 -14.69 13.33
N VAL A 207 16.75 -13.37 13.48
CA VAL A 207 16.53 -12.44 12.36
C VAL A 207 17.69 -12.51 11.37
N LEU A 208 18.95 -12.51 11.85
CA LEU A 208 20.13 -12.66 10.99
C LEU A 208 20.10 -13.97 10.20
N THR A 209 19.90 -15.13 10.85
CA THR A 209 19.78 -16.42 10.15
C THR A 209 18.60 -16.45 9.17
N GLY A 210 17.50 -15.74 9.46
CA GLY A 210 16.41 -15.55 8.51
C GLY A 210 16.78 -14.71 7.29
N ILE A 211 17.66 -13.71 7.45
CA ILE A 211 18.20 -12.85 6.37
C ILE A 211 19.19 -13.64 5.51
N GLU A 212 20.15 -14.33 6.15
CA GLU A 212 21.14 -15.20 5.51
C GLU A 212 20.44 -16.28 4.65
N ASN A 213 19.46 -16.98 5.21
CA ASN A 213 18.73 -18.01 4.46
C ASN A 213 17.84 -17.42 3.35
N ALA A 214 17.31 -16.20 3.52
CA ALA A 214 16.61 -15.49 2.45
C ALA A 214 17.55 -15.11 1.29
N GLU A 215 18.79 -14.70 1.59
CA GLU A 215 19.82 -14.40 0.58
C GLU A 215 20.28 -15.68 -0.13
N ASN A 216 20.69 -16.69 0.64
CA ASN A 216 21.18 -17.99 0.15
C ASN A 216 20.13 -18.75 -0.68
N SER A 217 18.83 -18.49 -0.47
CA SER A 217 17.77 -19.10 -1.29
C SER A 217 17.82 -18.71 -2.77
N GLY A 218 18.47 -17.59 -3.13
CA GLY A 218 18.46 -17.03 -4.49
C GLY A 218 17.09 -16.55 -4.99
N ALA A 219 16.02 -16.71 -4.22
CA ALA A 219 14.64 -16.45 -4.65
C ALA A 219 14.30 -14.95 -4.81
N PHE A 220 15.14 -14.06 -4.27
CA PHE A 220 14.94 -12.62 -4.28
C PHE A 220 16.08 -11.92 -5.01
N PRO A 221 15.80 -10.97 -5.93
CA PRO A 221 16.85 -10.18 -6.58
C PRO A 221 17.72 -9.38 -5.58
N TRP A 222 17.10 -8.95 -4.47
CA TRP A 222 17.79 -8.47 -3.27
C TRP A 222 16.93 -8.77 -2.05
N VAL A 223 17.55 -9.16 -0.94
CA VAL A 223 16.92 -9.09 0.39
C VAL A 223 16.95 -7.62 0.83
N LYS A 224 15.80 -7.09 1.27
CA LYS A 224 15.69 -5.66 1.60
C LYS A 224 15.62 -5.50 3.11
N ILE A 225 16.59 -4.81 3.69
CA ILE A 225 16.55 -4.48 5.12
C ILE A 225 15.95 -3.09 5.25
N ASN A 226 14.90 -2.95 6.05
CA ASN A 226 14.34 -1.65 6.42
C ASN A 226 14.86 -1.29 7.82
N THR A 227 15.51 -0.13 7.93
CA THR A 227 16.12 0.37 9.17
C THR A 227 15.58 1.77 9.41
N VAL A 228 14.76 1.95 10.46
CA VAL A 228 14.31 3.29 10.88
C VAL A 228 15.44 3.93 11.67
N VAL A 229 15.98 5.04 11.17
CA VAL A 229 17.12 5.73 11.80
C VAL A 229 16.61 6.70 12.86
N MET A 230 17.12 6.56 14.08
CA MET A 230 16.75 7.33 15.26
C MET A 230 18.02 7.87 15.93
N ARG A 231 18.15 9.20 16.00
CA ARG A 231 19.30 9.89 16.60
C ARG A 231 19.50 9.47 18.06
N GLY A 232 20.73 9.17 18.44
CA GLY A 232 21.10 8.71 19.78
C GLY A 232 20.71 7.26 20.12
N ILE A 233 20.05 6.53 19.21
CA ILE A 233 19.54 5.17 19.45
C ILE A 233 20.28 4.13 18.59
N ASN A 234 20.36 4.34 17.27
CA ASN A 234 21.00 3.42 16.31
C ASN A 234 21.78 4.12 15.19
N ASP A 235 21.89 5.45 15.24
CA ASP A 235 22.53 6.27 14.22
C ASP A 235 24.07 6.22 14.24
N SER A 236 24.67 5.57 15.23
CA SER A 236 26.08 5.16 15.23
C SER A 236 26.34 3.92 14.37
N GLU A 237 25.30 3.14 14.03
CA GLU A 237 25.41 1.90 13.26
C GLU A 237 25.29 2.09 11.74
N ILE A 238 24.98 3.31 11.28
CA ILE A 238 24.81 3.65 9.85
C ILE A 238 26.00 3.20 8.98
N PRO A 239 27.29 3.41 9.36
CA PRO A 239 28.41 2.90 8.59
C PRO A 239 28.40 1.37 8.48
N ARG A 240 28.21 0.66 9.60
CA ARG A 240 28.19 -0.81 9.65
C ARG A 240 27.07 -1.41 8.81
N PHE A 241 25.90 -0.77 8.79
CA PHE A 241 24.80 -1.14 7.88
C PHE A 241 25.18 -0.95 6.41
N ALA A 242 25.85 0.15 6.05
CA ALA A 242 26.31 0.40 4.68
C ALA A 242 27.43 -0.58 4.26
N GLU A 243 28.40 -0.83 5.13
CA GLU A 243 29.47 -1.83 4.95
C GLU A 243 28.91 -3.24 4.72
N TRP A 244 27.86 -3.63 5.46
CA TRP A 244 27.21 -4.92 5.27
C TRP A 244 26.65 -5.11 3.85
N ALA A 245 26.20 -4.03 3.20
CA ALA A 245 25.76 -4.08 1.81
C ALA A 245 26.91 -4.22 0.79
N LEU A 246 28.17 -4.03 1.18
CA LEU A 246 29.31 -4.22 0.26
C LEU A 246 29.51 -5.70 -0.08
N SER A 247 29.38 -6.59 0.91
CA SER A 247 29.67 -8.02 0.74
C SER A 247 28.44 -8.87 0.37
N HIS A 248 27.23 -8.31 0.44
CA HIS A 248 25.96 -9.04 0.33
C HIS A 248 25.05 -8.49 -0.78
N ARG A 249 24.19 -9.32 -1.37
CA ARG A 249 23.12 -8.93 -2.30
C ARG A 249 21.91 -8.35 -1.54
N ILE A 250 22.21 -7.40 -0.67
CA ILE A 250 21.26 -6.74 0.22
C ILE A 250 21.00 -5.29 -0.23
N ASP A 251 19.79 -4.82 0.03
CA ASP A 251 19.32 -3.46 -0.21
C ASP A 251 18.94 -2.86 1.15
N ILE A 252 19.89 -2.17 1.78
CA ILE A 252 19.74 -1.49 3.07
C ILE A 252 18.93 -0.21 2.86
N ARG A 253 17.84 -0.05 3.60
CA ARG A 253 16.88 1.04 3.41
C ARG A 253 16.79 1.85 4.68
N PHE A 254 17.55 2.93 4.72
CA PHE A 254 17.42 3.92 5.77
C PHE A 254 16.10 4.67 5.59
N ILE A 255 15.28 4.66 6.65
CA ILE A 255 13.98 5.31 6.70
C ILE A 255 14.07 6.42 7.73
N GLU A 256 13.71 7.64 7.35
CA GLU A 256 13.62 8.75 8.29
C GLU A 256 12.58 8.42 9.37
N PHE A 257 12.95 8.65 10.64
CA PHE A 257 12.00 8.54 11.73
C PHE A 257 10.85 9.53 11.56
N MET A 258 9.62 9.04 11.71
CA MET A 258 8.41 9.84 11.68
C MET A 258 7.58 9.49 12.92
N PRO A 259 7.28 10.46 13.80
CA PRO A 259 6.45 10.20 14.97
C PRO A 259 5.01 9.82 14.57
N THR A 260 4.35 9.07 15.43
CA THR A 260 2.92 8.77 15.35
C THR A 260 2.21 9.39 16.56
N GLU A 261 0.90 9.62 16.47
CA GLU A 261 0.10 10.30 17.51
C GLU A 261 0.31 9.78 18.94
N ASN A 262 0.68 8.50 19.08
CA ASN A 262 0.85 7.84 20.36
C ASN A 262 2.19 7.05 20.46
N SER A 263 3.23 7.41 19.70
CA SER A 263 4.53 6.74 19.86
C SER A 263 5.27 7.14 21.15
N GLY A 264 5.04 8.35 21.68
CA GLY A 264 5.71 8.84 22.88
C GLY A 264 7.19 9.18 22.68
N TRP A 265 7.57 9.60 21.47
CA TRP A 265 8.96 9.86 21.07
C TRP A 265 9.11 11.25 20.46
N ASP A 266 10.27 11.85 20.70
CA ASP A 266 10.59 13.25 20.39
C ASP A 266 10.90 13.49 18.90
N LYS A 267 10.72 14.73 18.44
CA LYS A 267 11.22 15.21 17.14
C LYS A 267 12.75 15.16 17.08
N ASP A 268 13.44 15.27 18.21
CA ASP A 268 14.91 15.25 18.29
C ASP A 268 15.56 13.96 17.76
N LEU A 269 14.79 12.86 17.67
CA LEU A 269 15.24 11.60 17.05
C LEU A 269 15.36 11.67 15.53
N PHE A 270 14.69 12.63 14.90
CA PHE A 270 14.67 12.76 13.44
C PHE A 270 16.09 12.97 12.91
N MET A 271 16.43 12.25 11.84
CA MET A 271 17.61 12.49 11.02
C MET A 271 17.18 12.58 9.57
N ALA A 272 17.64 13.62 8.87
CA ALA A 272 17.36 13.79 7.45
C ALA A 272 18.23 12.87 6.57
N GLU A 273 17.78 12.59 5.34
CA GLU A 273 18.58 11.87 4.33
C GLU A 273 20.02 12.37 4.22
N SER A 274 20.23 13.69 4.27
CA SER A 274 21.56 14.32 4.16
C SER A 274 22.51 13.90 5.27
N GLU A 275 22.06 13.92 6.53
CA GLU A 275 22.88 13.53 7.69
C GLU A 275 23.19 12.03 7.67
N ILE A 276 22.23 11.20 7.27
CA ILE A 276 22.41 9.76 7.12
C ILE A 276 23.45 9.49 6.01
N ARG A 277 23.38 10.22 4.88
CA ARG A 277 24.33 10.10 3.78
C ARG A 277 25.74 10.55 4.16
N GLU A 278 25.88 11.61 4.93
CA GLU A 278 27.17 12.06 5.47
C GLU A 278 27.79 10.97 6.36
N LYS A 279 27.00 10.41 7.29
CA LYS A 279 27.44 9.33 8.19
C LYS A 279 27.85 8.03 7.49
N ILE A 280 27.35 7.75 6.28
CA ILE A 280 27.75 6.54 5.53
C ILE A 280 29.23 6.57 5.14
N GLY A 281 29.81 7.75 4.87
CA GLY A 281 31.25 7.90 4.56
C GLY A 281 31.74 7.21 3.27
N LEU A 282 30.84 6.63 2.47
CA LEU A 282 31.17 5.86 1.25
C LEU A 282 30.62 6.54 -0.01
N ALA A 283 31.33 6.36 -1.13
CA ALA A 283 30.90 6.86 -2.44
C ALA A 283 29.66 6.11 -2.95
N LEU A 284 28.61 6.86 -3.30
CA LEU A 284 27.30 6.35 -3.69
C LEU A 284 26.84 6.95 -5.03
N GLU A 285 26.48 6.11 -5.99
CA GLU A 285 25.94 6.52 -7.29
C GLU A 285 24.42 6.29 -7.35
N GLU A 286 23.63 7.32 -7.65
CA GLU A 286 22.16 7.21 -7.70
C GLU A 286 21.68 6.33 -8.88
N GLU A 287 20.91 5.29 -8.58
CA GLU A 287 20.26 4.41 -9.55
C GLU A 287 18.93 5.05 -9.99
N VAL A 288 18.95 5.74 -11.14
CA VAL A 288 17.73 6.31 -11.75
C VAL A 288 16.78 5.18 -12.16
N ALA A 289 15.76 4.98 -11.34
CA ALA A 289 14.88 3.83 -11.44
C ALA A 289 13.88 3.93 -12.60
N LYS A 290 14.06 3.09 -13.62
CA LYS A 290 13.19 3.01 -14.81
C LYS A 290 11.85 2.31 -14.49
N GLY A 291 10.72 2.98 -14.79
CA GLY A 291 9.36 2.40 -14.85
C GLY A 291 8.44 2.60 -13.63
N ASP A 292 7.16 2.29 -13.82
CA ASP A 292 6.03 2.67 -12.94
C ASP A 292 5.97 1.93 -11.59
N ASN A 293 6.75 0.87 -11.41
CA ASN A 293 6.73 0.02 -10.21
C ASN A 293 7.56 0.57 -9.04
N ASN A 294 8.01 1.82 -9.14
CA ASN A 294 8.77 2.51 -8.11
C ASN A 294 8.01 2.60 -6.78
N GLY A 295 8.77 2.47 -5.69
CA GLY A 295 8.32 2.80 -4.34
C GLY A 295 9.00 4.09 -3.88
N PRO A 296 8.76 4.55 -2.64
CA PRO A 296 9.28 5.82 -2.12
C PRO A 296 10.80 5.83 -1.85
N ALA A 297 11.52 4.82 -2.33
CA ALA A 297 12.93 4.61 -2.00
C ALA A 297 13.81 5.03 -3.19
N ARG A 298 14.59 6.10 -3.01
CA ARG A 298 15.71 6.44 -3.91
C ARG A 298 16.84 5.46 -3.66
N ARG A 299 17.41 4.90 -4.73
CA ARG A 299 18.39 3.81 -4.69
C ARG A 299 19.77 4.35 -5.05
N PHE A 300 20.78 3.86 -4.36
CA PHE A 300 22.17 4.21 -4.56
C PHE A 300 23.02 2.96 -4.53
N ARG A 301 23.76 2.71 -5.61
CA ARG A 301 24.73 1.61 -5.66
C ARG A 301 26.10 2.09 -5.22
N PHE A 302 26.85 1.19 -4.61
CA PHE A 302 28.30 1.32 -4.58
C PHE A 302 28.84 0.93 -5.95
N ARG A 303 30.00 1.47 -6.34
CA ARG A 303 30.69 1.01 -7.55
C ARG A 303 31.33 -0.35 -7.27
N ASP A 304 31.17 -1.31 -8.17
CA ASP A 304 31.79 -2.65 -8.14
C ASP A 304 31.34 -3.62 -7.01
N TYR A 305 30.34 -3.27 -6.19
CA TYR A 305 29.77 -4.16 -5.15
C TYR A 305 28.33 -4.63 -5.46
N PRO A 306 27.91 -5.84 -4.98
CA PRO A 306 26.60 -6.45 -5.27
C PRO A 306 25.39 -5.80 -4.58
N GLY A 307 25.57 -5.18 -3.41
CA GLY A 307 24.47 -4.58 -2.63
C GLY A 307 24.25 -3.10 -2.93
N ARG A 308 23.28 -2.52 -2.23
CA ARG A 308 22.93 -1.10 -2.37
C ARG A 308 22.41 -0.51 -1.08
N VAL A 309 22.46 0.82 -1.00
CA VAL A 309 21.73 1.62 -0.02
C VAL A 309 20.54 2.29 -0.70
N SER A 310 19.43 2.44 0.00
CA SER A 310 18.31 3.29 -0.42
C SER A 310 17.85 4.18 0.73
N PHE A 311 17.24 5.31 0.40
CA PHE A 311 16.68 6.24 1.37
C PHE A 311 15.17 6.39 1.16
N ILE A 312 14.41 6.36 2.27
CA ILE A 312 12.98 6.66 2.30
C ILE A 312 12.80 7.95 3.09
N SER A 313 13.00 9.05 2.39
CA SER A 313 13.12 10.42 2.91
C SER A 313 11.74 11.07 3.11
N ALA A 314 10.84 10.33 3.76
CA ALA A 314 9.42 10.64 3.75
C ALA A 314 9.03 11.90 4.52
N ALA A 315 9.85 12.33 5.49
CA ALA A 315 9.61 13.55 6.24
C ALA A 315 10.23 14.76 5.54
N SER A 316 11.53 14.68 5.18
CA SER A 316 12.27 15.77 4.54
C SER A 316 11.90 16.02 3.07
N ARG A 317 11.34 15.03 2.37
CA ARG A 317 11.07 15.12 0.93
C ARG A 317 9.80 14.38 0.49
N SER A 318 8.80 15.16 0.11
CA SER A 318 7.55 14.64 -0.47
C SER A 318 7.78 13.83 -1.76
N PHE A 319 7.17 12.65 -1.85
CA PHE A 319 7.05 11.82 -3.06
C PHE A 319 5.59 11.64 -3.49
N CYS A 320 4.68 12.52 -3.03
CA CYS A 320 3.23 12.37 -3.23
C CYS A 320 2.82 12.39 -4.71
N ASN A 321 3.55 13.11 -5.58
CA ASN A 321 3.35 13.14 -7.03
C ASN A 321 3.47 11.74 -7.68
N GLN A 322 4.42 10.91 -7.24
CA GLN A 322 4.72 9.58 -7.78
C GLN A 322 4.07 8.44 -6.97
N CYS A 323 3.21 8.76 -6.00
CA CYS A 323 2.68 7.75 -5.09
C CYS A 323 1.58 6.88 -5.75
N ASN A 324 1.94 5.65 -6.11
CA ASN A 324 1.10 4.62 -6.73
C ASN A 324 0.44 3.64 -5.72
N ARG A 325 0.39 4.01 -4.43
CA ARG A 325 0.06 3.11 -3.30
C ARG A 325 -1.33 3.28 -2.70
N LEU A 326 -1.92 2.14 -2.31
CA LEU A 326 -3.04 2.02 -1.37
C LEU A 326 -2.69 1.07 -0.22
N ARG A 327 -3.35 1.26 0.93
CA ARG A 327 -3.26 0.37 2.10
C ARG A 327 -4.63 -0.23 2.40
N LEU A 328 -4.69 -1.54 2.55
CA LEU A 328 -5.85 -2.29 3.03
C LEU A 328 -5.55 -2.79 4.45
N THR A 329 -6.38 -2.43 5.44
CA THR A 329 -6.22 -2.88 6.84
C THR A 329 -6.69 -4.32 7.01
N SER A 330 -6.36 -4.95 8.14
CA SER A 330 -6.85 -6.30 8.46
C SER A 330 -8.36 -6.37 8.68
N ARG A 331 -9.03 -5.24 8.92
CA ARG A 331 -10.50 -5.13 8.98
C ARG A 331 -11.16 -4.91 7.62
N GLY A 332 -10.37 -4.69 6.56
CA GLY A 332 -10.87 -4.39 5.21
C GLY A 332 -11.20 -2.92 4.97
N ASP A 333 -10.63 -2.00 5.76
CA ASP A 333 -10.66 -0.57 5.43
C ASP A 333 -9.56 -0.26 4.40
N VAL A 334 -9.89 0.43 3.30
CA VAL A 334 -8.89 0.98 2.37
C VAL A 334 -8.56 2.43 2.72
N PHE A 335 -7.27 2.75 2.77
CA PHE A 335 -6.70 4.08 3.00
C PHE A 335 -5.92 4.54 1.77
N GLY A 336 -6.12 5.81 1.40
CA GLY A 336 -5.47 6.44 0.26
C GLY A 336 -4.09 7.07 0.54
N CYS A 337 -3.80 7.35 1.82
CA CYS A 337 -2.56 7.97 2.29
C CYS A 337 -2.18 7.43 3.69
N LEU A 338 -0.95 7.67 4.15
CA LEU A 338 -0.52 7.44 5.53
C LEU A 338 -0.75 8.64 6.47
N PHE A 339 -1.01 9.83 5.90
CA PHE A 339 -1.15 11.10 6.63
C PHE A 339 -2.57 11.67 6.51
N GLN A 340 -3.55 10.81 6.20
CA GLN A 340 -4.96 11.22 6.12
C GLN A 340 -5.85 10.16 6.77
N ASN A 341 -6.89 10.63 7.44
CA ASN A 341 -7.83 9.79 8.19
C ASN A 341 -8.97 9.23 7.30
N ASN A 342 -8.98 9.62 6.02
CA ASN A 342 -9.95 9.20 5.02
C ASN A 342 -9.77 7.72 4.66
N ARG A 343 -10.81 6.93 4.96
CA ARG A 343 -10.89 5.49 4.72
C ARG A 343 -12.25 5.07 4.19
N ALA A 344 -12.31 3.92 3.52
CA ALA A 344 -13.56 3.28 3.14
C ALA A 344 -13.56 1.80 3.55
N GLY A 345 -14.62 1.36 4.25
CA GLY A 345 -14.75 -0.03 4.69
C GLY A 345 -15.24 -0.93 3.56
N LEU A 346 -14.32 -1.63 2.89
CA LEU A 346 -14.64 -2.56 1.79
C LEU A 346 -15.18 -3.91 2.27
N LYS A 347 -14.84 -4.35 3.50
CA LYS A 347 -15.32 -5.64 4.03
C LYS A 347 -16.85 -5.77 4.00
N LYS A 348 -17.57 -4.72 4.45
CA LYS A 348 -19.03 -4.68 4.42
C LYS A 348 -19.63 -4.86 3.03
N LEU A 349 -18.90 -4.47 1.97
CA LEU A 349 -19.34 -4.70 0.60
C LEU A 349 -19.28 -6.19 0.26
N LEU A 350 -18.29 -6.94 0.73
CA LEU A 350 -18.20 -8.40 0.54
C LEU A 350 -19.29 -9.17 1.28
N GLU A 351 -19.74 -8.64 2.41
CA GLU A 351 -20.82 -9.23 3.24
C GLU A 351 -22.20 -9.08 2.57
N ILE A 352 -22.40 -8.03 1.77
CA ILE A 352 -23.65 -7.74 1.03
C ILE A 352 -23.60 -8.32 -0.40
N ALA A 353 -22.42 -8.32 -1.01
CA ALA A 353 -22.22 -8.72 -2.41
C ALA A 353 -22.07 -10.24 -2.54
N ALA A 354 -22.96 -10.87 -3.32
CA ALA A 354 -22.97 -12.30 -3.58
C ALA A 354 -21.63 -12.80 -4.14
N THR A 355 -21.35 -14.10 -4.02
CA THR A 355 -20.11 -14.70 -4.55
C THR A 355 -20.06 -14.55 -6.07
N GLY A 356 -19.21 -13.65 -6.55
CA GLY A 356 -19.08 -13.30 -7.97
C GLY A 356 -19.37 -11.82 -8.28
N ASP A 357 -20.06 -11.11 -7.38
CA ASP A 357 -20.35 -9.68 -7.53
C ASP A 357 -19.05 -8.86 -7.56
N ASP A 358 -18.92 -8.01 -8.58
CA ASP A 358 -17.76 -7.17 -8.79
C ASP A 358 -17.85 -5.83 -8.04
N ILE A 359 -17.08 -5.72 -6.96
CA ILE A 359 -16.93 -4.48 -6.20
C ILE A 359 -15.96 -3.46 -6.83
N SER A 360 -15.33 -3.77 -7.98
CA SER A 360 -14.32 -2.92 -8.62
C SER A 360 -14.85 -1.51 -8.92
N GLU A 361 -16.12 -1.42 -9.33
CA GLU A 361 -16.90 -0.19 -9.48
C GLU A 361 -16.86 0.70 -8.23
N HIS A 362 -17.07 0.11 -7.05
CA HIS A 362 -17.05 0.84 -5.78
C HIS A 362 -15.63 1.26 -5.41
N ILE A 363 -14.63 0.40 -5.65
CA ILE A 363 -13.21 0.73 -5.45
C ILE A 363 -12.85 1.95 -6.31
N VAL A 364 -13.15 1.94 -7.62
CA VAL A 364 -12.91 3.10 -8.51
C VAL A 364 -13.61 4.35 -7.99
N LYS A 365 -14.90 4.25 -7.62
CA LYS A 365 -15.70 5.35 -7.05
C LYS A 365 -15.18 5.87 -5.70
N VAL A 366 -14.38 5.10 -4.95
CA VAL A 366 -13.72 5.54 -3.70
C VAL A 366 -12.38 6.21 -4.00
N ILE A 367 -11.53 5.58 -4.81
CA ILE A 367 -10.17 6.07 -5.09
C ILE A 367 -10.17 7.37 -5.90
N ALA A 368 -11.18 7.58 -6.76
CA ALA A 368 -11.36 8.80 -7.53
C ALA A 368 -11.97 9.98 -6.73
N ARG A 369 -12.31 9.82 -5.44
CA ARG A 369 -12.93 10.91 -4.67
C ARG A 369 -11.93 12.03 -4.36
N PRO A 370 -12.32 13.31 -4.50
CA PRO A 370 -11.55 14.43 -3.97
C PRO A 370 -11.19 14.19 -2.50
N GLY A 371 -9.96 14.53 -2.11
CA GLY A 371 -9.48 14.41 -0.73
C GLY A 371 -9.24 12.99 -0.20
N PHE A 372 -9.57 11.91 -0.94
CA PHE A 372 -9.29 10.54 -0.48
C PHE A 372 -7.79 10.21 -0.41
N ARG A 373 -6.97 10.93 -1.19
CA ARG A 373 -5.51 10.86 -1.17
C ARG A 373 -4.94 12.27 -1.05
N ARG A 374 -3.88 12.46 -0.27
CA ARG A 374 -3.15 13.74 -0.16
C ARG A 374 -2.72 14.16 -1.58
N PRO A 375 -3.03 15.40 -2.02
CA PRO A 375 -2.60 15.87 -3.33
C PRO A 375 -1.06 15.94 -3.42
N PRO A 376 -0.49 15.97 -4.62
CA PRO A 376 0.91 16.35 -4.82
C PRO A 376 1.20 17.73 -4.22
N GLY A 377 2.36 17.90 -3.60
CA GLY A 377 2.81 19.17 -3.03
C GLY A 377 4.18 18.99 -2.35
N GLU A 378 4.94 20.07 -2.23
CA GLU A 378 6.32 20.07 -1.71
C GLU A 378 6.40 20.10 -0.17
N VAL A 379 5.27 20.40 0.50
CA VAL A 379 5.16 20.59 1.95
C VAL A 379 5.78 19.44 2.74
N SER A 380 6.86 19.74 3.45
CA SER A 380 7.53 18.83 4.38
C SER A 380 6.55 18.32 5.44
N ILE A 381 6.67 17.06 5.84
CA ILE A 381 5.81 16.51 6.90
C ILE A 381 6.20 17.10 8.26
N THR A 382 7.45 17.56 8.42
CA THR A 382 7.94 18.20 9.65
C THR A 382 7.26 19.53 9.99
N GLU A 383 6.68 20.21 8.99
CA GLU A 383 6.16 21.58 9.11
C GLU A 383 4.65 21.68 9.37
N TYR A 384 3.82 20.72 8.90
CA TYR A 384 2.36 20.89 8.87
C TYR A 384 1.50 19.72 9.40
N GLU A 385 1.98 18.48 9.39
CA GLU A 385 1.18 17.30 9.77
C GLU A 385 2.02 16.39 10.70
N PRO A 386 1.93 16.53 12.04
CA PRO A 386 2.87 15.86 12.96
C PRO A 386 2.72 14.33 13.05
N TYR A 387 1.78 13.75 12.31
CA TYR A 387 1.07 12.55 12.71
C TYR A 387 0.85 11.57 11.55
N MET A 388 1.71 10.56 11.48
CA MET A 388 1.49 9.40 10.61
C MET A 388 0.50 8.43 11.26
N GLN A 389 -0.47 7.94 10.48
CA GLN A 389 -1.32 6.81 10.86
C GLN A 389 -0.45 5.56 11.13
N ALA A 390 -0.69 4.88 12.25
CA ALA A 390 0.13 3.76 12.74
C ALA A 390 0.49 2.74 11.64
N VAL A 391 1.73 2.25 11.59
CA VAL A 391 2.26 1.48 10.44
C VAL A 391 1.55 0.13 10.24
N GLY A 392 1.05 -0.46 11.33
CA GLY A 392 0.16 -1.62 11.33
C GLY A 392 -1.25 -1.25 11.79
N GLY A 393 -2.24 -2.09 11.44
CA GLY A 393 -3.66 -1.91 11.79
C GLY A 393 -4.36 -0.76 11.08
#